data_AF-A0A8I1NSP8-F1
#
_entry.id   AF-A0A8I1NSP8-F1
#
_cell.length_a   1.000
_cell.length_b   1.000
_cell.length_c   1.000
_cell.angle_alpha   90.00
_cell.angle_beta   90.00
_cell.angle_gamma   90.00
#
_symmetry.space_group_name_H-M   'P 1'
#
loop_
_entity.id
_entity.type
_entity.pdbx_description
1 polymer ?
#
loop_
_entity_poly.entity_id
_entity_poly.type
_entity_poly.pdbx_seq_one_letter_code
_entity_poly.pdbx_strand_id
1 'polypeptide(L)'
;MSNTTVPANAEGMPKFDRAAVMRLAWEIYRKRFGGERDAASRRWAFSLSLKSAWMTVKWEAKEAAKSAEQKRADEIAALRLEVLRIAATPFRMRLDNDRYDRLQQQISALQRAA
;
A
#
# COMPACT_ATOMS: atom_id res chain seq x y z
N MET A 1 -13.85 -28.93 -22.03
CA MET A 1 -13.53 -28.02 -20.91
C MET A 1 -14.34 -26.75 -21.10
N SER A 2 -15.32 -26.51 -20.24
CA SER A 2 -16.22 -25.36 -20.32
C SER A 2 -15.47 -24.13 -19.82
N ASN A 3 -15.15 -23.19 -20.70
CA ASN A 3 -14.63 -21.88 -20.30
C ASN A 3 -15.80 -21.06 -19.75
N THR A 4 -15.91 -20.97 -18.43
CA THR A 4 -16.88 -20.09 -17.76
C THR A 4 -16.51 -18.64 -18.09
N THR A 5 -17.23 -18.03 -19.02
CA THR A 5 -17.11 -16.61 -19.32
C THR A 5 -17.59 -15.82 -18.11
N VAL A 6 -16.66 -15.31 -17.30
CA VAL A 6 -16.99 -14.48 -16.15
C VAL A 6 -17.62 -13.19 -16.68
N PRO A 7 -18.87 -12.86 -16.32
CA PRO A 7 -19.49 -11.62 -16.76
C PRO A 7 -18.71 -10.42 -16.21
N ALA A 8 -18.42 -9.45 -17.08
CA ALA A 8 -17.66 -8.25 -16.74
C ALA A 8 -18.34 -7.36 -15.67
N ASN A 9 -19.61 -7.63 -15.35
CA ASN A 9 -20.44 -6.93 -14.38
C ASN A 9 -20.76 -7.82 -13.15
N ALA A 10 -19.77 -8.46 -12.55
CA ALA A 10 -19.97 -8.96 -11.19
C ALA A 10 -20.22 -7.74 -10.28
N GLU A 11 -21.44 -7.59 -9.76
CA GLU A 11 -22.00 -6.45 -9.01
C GLU A 11 -21.25 -6.07 -7.70
N GLY A 12 -20.02 -6.51 -7.51
CA GLY A 12 -19.18 -6.21 -6.34
C GLY A 12 -17.74 -5.80 -6.64
N MET A 13 -17.32 -5.67 -7.91
CA MET A 13 -15.97 -5.19 -8.22
C MET A 13 -15.94 -3.66 -8.46
N PRO A 14 -15.03 -2.91 -7.80
CA PRO A 14 -14.85 -1.48 -8.09
C PRO A 14 -14.58 -1.30 -9.58
N LYS A 15 -15.36 -0.43 -10.24
CA LYS A 15 -15.10 -0.08 -11.64
C LYS A 15 -13.85 0.79 -11.70
N PHE A 16 -12.71 0.17 -11.90
CA PHE A 16 -11.44 0.88 -12.01
C PHE A 16 -11.36 1.65 -13.33
N ASP A 17 -10.95 2.92 -13.26
CA ASP A 17 -10.67 3.73 -14.44
C ASP A 17 -9.41 3.22 -15.14
N ARG A 18 -9.61 2.51 -16.26
CA ARG A 18 -8.53 1.95 -17.08
C ARG A 18 -7.60 3.05 -17.61
N ALA A 19 -8.13 4.23 -17.93
CA ALA A 19 -7.33 5.34 -18.43
C ALA A 19 -6.42 5.91 -17.34
N ALA A 20 -6.92 6.01 -16.10
CA ALA A 20 -6.10 6.37 -14.94
C ALA A 20 -4.98 5.34 -14.68
N VAL A 21 -5.30 4.04 -14.71
CA VAL A 21 -4.30 2.97 -14.53
C VAL A 21 -3.20 3.07 -15.60
N MET A 22 -3.57 3.29 -16.86
CA MET A 22 -2.59 3.43 -17.95
C MET A 22 -1.75 4.71 -17.83
N ARG A 23 -2.33 5.83 -17.38
CA ARG A 23 -1.58 7.06 -17.08
C ARG A 23 -0.54 6.83 -15.98
N LEU A 24 -0.94 6.20 -14.87
CA LEU A 24 -0.05 5.87 -13.77
C LEU A 24 1.07 4.90 -14.22
N ALA A 25 0.72 3.87 -14.99
CA ALA A 25 1.70 2.94 -15.54
C ALA A 25 2.73 3.66 -16.43
N TRP A 26 2.30 4.62 -17.25
CA TRP A 26 3.19 5.42 -18.08
C TRP A 26 4.11 6.33 -17.27
N GLU A 27 3.61 6.94 -16.19
CA GLU A 27 4.43 7.73 -15.28
C GLU A 27 5.51 6.90 -14.57
N ILE A 28 5.14 5.71 -14.06
CA ILE A 28 6.09 4.77 -13.45
C ILE A 28 7.16 4.37 -14.47
N TYR A 29 6.72 4.04 -15.69
CA TYR A 29 7.61 3.65 -16.78
C TYR A 29 8.62 4.75 -17.09
N ARG A 30 8.17 6.00 -17.29
CA ARG A 30 9.07 7.13 -17.60
C ARG A 30 10.06 7.40 -16.48
N LYS A 31 9.62 7.29 -15.21
CA LYS A 31 10.47 7.58 -14.05
C LYS A 31 11.56 6.53 -13.81
N ARG A 32 11.27 5.24 -14.07
CA ARG A 32 12.18 4.13 -13.76
C ARG A 32 12.93 3.58 -14.97
N PHE A 33 12.33 3.64 -16.16
CA PHE A 33 12.77 2.89 -17.34
C PHE A 33 12.85 3.76 -18.61
N GLY A 34 12.84 5.09 -18.48
CA GLY A 34 12.85 6.02 -19.63
C GLY A 34 14.07 5.91 -20.56
N GLY A 35 15.12 5.19 -20.15
CA GLY A 35 16.35 4.98 -20.93
C GLY A 35 16.43 3.66 -21.72
N GLU A 36 15.41 2.81 -21.71
CA GLU A 36 15.45 1.49 -22.34
C GLU A 36 15.50 1.55 -23.88
N ARG A 37 16.58 1.03 -24.47
CA ARG A 37 16.91 1.16 -25.91
C ARG A 37 16.28 0.09 -26.79
N ASP A 38 16.03 -1.11 -26.25
CA ASP A 38 15.53 -2.23 -27.03
C ASP A 38 14.02 -2.40 -26.91
N ALA A 39 13.38 -2.84 -27.99
CA ALA A 39 11.92 -3.03 -28.01
C ALA A 39 11.45 -4.09 -27.00
N ALA A 40 12.22 -5.15 -26.80
CA ALA A 40 11.92 -6.20 -25.83
C ALA A 40 11.97 -5.67 -24.39
N SER A 41 13.04 -4.94 -24.03
CA SER A 41 13.21 -4.34 -22.71
C SER A 41 12.13 -3.31 -22.41
N ARG A 42 11.75 -2.47 -23.39
CA ARG A 42 10.63 -1.53 -23.25
C ARG A 42 9.30 -2.23 -22.96
N ARG A 43 9.00 -3.33 -23.67
CA ARG A 43 7.77 -4.11 -23.45
C ARG A 43 7.73 -4.74 -22.06
N TRP A 44 8.85 -5.30 -21.62
CA TRP A 44 8.98 -5.87 -20.27
C TRP A 44 8.87 -4.79 -19.19
N ALA A 45 9.57 -3.66 -19.34
CA ALA A 45 9.53 -2.56 -18.39
C ALA A 45 8.12 -1.94 -18.29
N PHE A 46 7.42 -1.81 -19.42
CA PHE A 46 6.04 -1.34 -19.42
C PHE A 46 5.08 -2.34 -18.75
N SER A 47 5.24 -3.65 -18.99
CA SER A 47 4.41 -4.67 -18.32
C SER A 47 4.61 -4.67 -16.80
N LEU A 48 5.86 -4.48 -16.34
CA LEU A 48 6.16 -4.32 -14.91
C LEU A 48 5.50 -3.06 -14.33
N SER A 49 5.59 -1.95 -15.07
CA SER A 49 4.98 -0.67 -14.67
C SER A 49 3.46 -0.76 -14.58
N LEU A 50 2.83 -1.46 -15.53
CA LEU A 50 1.40 -1.73 -15.53
C LEU A 50 0.98 -2.60 -14.34
N LYS A 51 1.77 -3.63 -14.00
CA LYS A 51 1.53 -4.46 -12.82
C LYS A 51 1.61 -3.65 -11.53
N SER A 52 2.62 -2.80 -11.40
CA SER A 52 2.75 -1.90 -10.25
C SER A 52 1.57 -0.93 -10.14
N ALA A 53 1.19 -0.27 -11.23
CA ALA A 53 0.03 0.63 -11.27
C ALA A 53 -1.25 -0.08 -10.82
N TRP A 54 -1.47 -1.32 -11.28
CA TRP A 54 -2.61 -2.12 -10.87
C TRP A 54 -2.62 -2.45 -9.38
N MET A 55 -1.46 -2.78 -8.81
CA MET A 55 -1.35 -3.05 -7.36
C MET A 55 -1.64 -1.80 -6.54
N THR A 56 -1.14 -0.64 -6.98
CA THR A 56 -1.40 0.65 -6.31
C THR A 56 -2.88 0.98 -6.31
N VAL A 57 -3.55 0.94 -7.47
CA VAL A 57 -4.97 1.28 -7.57
C VAL A 57 -5.86 0.32 -6.78
N LYS A 58 -5.52 -0.98 -6.74
CA LYS A 58 -6.22 -1.96 -5.89
C LYS A 58 -6.01 -1.68 -4.41
N TRP A 59 -4.80 -1.32 -4.01
CA TRP A 59 -4.49 -0.95 -2.64
C TRP A 59 -5.27 0.30 -2.23
N GLU A 60 -5.26 1.35 -3.04
CA GLU A 60 -6.02 2.59 -2.79
C GLU A 60 -7.52 2.33 -2.67
N ALA A 61 -8.10 1.51 -3.56
CA ALA A 61 -9.51 1.14 -3.46
C ALA A 61 -9.81 0.37 -2.16
N LYS A 62 -8.90 -0.51 -1.72
CA LYS A 62 -9.02 -1.22 -0.44
C LYS A 62 -8.90 -0.25 0.74
N GLU A 63 -7.96 0.70 0.71
CA GLU A 63 -7.80 1.72 1.75
C GLU A 63 -9.00 2.67 1.83
N ALA A 64 -9.57 3.06 0.68
CA ALA A 64 -10.77 3.88 0.61
C ALA A 64 -11.99 3.18 1.22
N ALA A 65 -12.07 1.84 1.07
CA ALA A 65 -13.15 1.04 1.63
C ALA A 65 -13.00 0.78 3.16
N LYS A 66 -11.86 1.09 3.77
CA LYS A 66 -11.68 0.90 5.22
C LYS A 66 -12.55 1.87 6.01
N SER A 67 -13.27 1.32 7.00
CA SER A 67 -13.96 2.13 8.01
C SER A 67 -12.98 2.93 8.86
N ALA A 68 -13.46 3.97 9.54
CA ALA A 68 -12.65 4.76 10.48
C ALA A 68 -12.07 3.89 11.59
N GLU A 69 -12.83 2.90 12.08
CA GLU A 69 -12.37 1.92 13.07
C GLU A 69 -11.23 1.06 12.53
N GLN A 70 -11.33 0.61 11.28
CA GLN A 70 -10.30 -0.23 10.67
C GLN A 70 -9.02 0.55 10.41
N LYS A 71 -9.12 1.82 10.01
CA LYS A 71 -7.97 2.74 9.89
C LYS A 71 -7.29 2.97 11.24
N ARG A 72 -8.06 3.17 12.31
CA ARG A 72 -7.53 3.30 13.68
C ARG A 72 -6.84 2.02 14.15
N ALA A 73 -7.43 0.85 13.87
CA ALA A 73 -6.83 -0.44 14.20
C ALA A 73 -5.48 -0.65 13.48
N ASP A 74 -5.39 -0.28 12.21
CA ASP A 74 -4.15 -0.33 11.44
C ASP A 74 -3.09 0.64 11.98
N GLU A 75 -3.49 1.85 12.40
CA GLU A 75 -2.60 2.83 13.03
C GLU A 75 -2.05 2.31 14.36
N ILE A 76 -2.91 1.76 15.22
CA ILE A 76 -2.49 1.11 16.47
C ILE A 76 -1.53 -0.05 16.19
N ALA A 77 -1.79 -0.87 15.17
CA ALA A 77 -0.91 -1.97 14.80
C ALA A 77 0.46 -1.50 14.32
N ALA A 78 0.52 -0.42 13.53
CA ALA A 78 1.76 0.19 13.08
C ALA A 78 2.59 0.74 14.26
N LEU A 79 1.94 1.47 15.18
CA LEU A 79 2.61 1.98 16.38
C LEU A 79 3.14 0.85 17.27
N ARG A 80 2.37 -0.23 17.45
CA ARG A 80 2.83 -1.42 18.19
C ARG A 80 4.05 -2.06 17.55
N LEU A 81 4.11 -2.10 16.22
CA LEU A 81 5.26 -2.63 15.51
C LEU A 81 6.52 -1.77 15.75
N GLU A 82 6.38 -0.45 15.81
CA GLU A 82 7.50 0.43 16.19
C GLU A 82 7.96 0.21 17.63
N VAL A 83 7.02 0.09 18.57
CA VAL A 83 7.31 -0.25 19.96
C VAL A 83 8.13 -1.54 20.05
N LEU A 84 7.73 -2.58 19.30
CA LEU A 84 8.45 -3.85 19.22
C LEU A 84 9.84 -3.68 18.62
N ARG A 85 10.02 -2.88 17.56
CA ARG A 85 11.34 -2.59 16.98
C ARG A 85 12.28 -1.93 17.98
N ILE A 86 11.79 -0.93 18.72
CA ILE A 86 12.58 -0.26 19.76
C ILE A 86 12.91 -1.26 20.88
N ALA A 87 11.96 -2.14 21.26
CA ALA A 87 12.19 -3.17 22.28
C ALA A 87 13.23 -4.22 21.85
N ALA A 88 13.28 -4.54 20.56
CA ALA A 88 14.24 -5.48 19.99
C ALA A 88 15.63 -4.86 19.74
N THR A 89 15.80 -3.55 19.90
CA THR A 89 17.09 -2.88 19.65
C THR A 89 18.04 -3.11 20.83
N PRO A 90 19.20 -3.76 20.63
CA PRO A 90 20.18 -3.94 21.70
C PRO A 90 20.81 -2.59 22.08
N PHE A 91 21.02 -2.39 23.39
CA PHE A 91 21.58 -1.15 23.96
C PHE A 91 20.74 0.12 23.70
N ARG A 92 19.44 0.06 24.03
CA ARG A 92 18.53 1.23 23.98
C ARG A 92 19.18 2.50 24.52
N MET A 93 19.16 3.55 23.71
CA MET A 93 19.61 4.88 24.13
C MET A 93 18.50 5.62 24.88
N ARG A 94 18.84 6.65 25.66
CA ARG A 94 17.83 7.46 26.37
C ARG A 94 16.73 8.02 25.44
N LEU A 95 17.11 8.42 24.22
CA LEU A 95 16.17 8.89 23.19
C LEU A 95 15.19 7.81 22.73
N ASP A 96 15.56 6.52 22.78
CA ASP A 96 14.68 5.41 22.46
C ASP A 96 13.61 5.21 23.54
N ASN A 97 13.90 5.54 24.81
CA ASN A 97 12.93 5.50 25.90
C ASN A 97 11.90 6.62 25.77
N ASP A 98 12.34 7.85 25.49
CA ASP A 98 11.42 8.98 25.25
C ASP A 98 10.51 8.71 24.05
N ARG A 99 11.08 8.12 22.99
CA ARG A 99 10.31 7.69 21.81
C ARG A 99 9.33 6.58 22.15
N TYR A 100 9.75 5.58 22.92
CA TYR A 100 8.89 4.47 23.37
C TYR A 100 7.69 4.98 24.17
N ASP A 101 7.89 5.88 25.12
CA ASP A 101 6.83 6.42 25.95
C ASP A 101 5.82 7.24 25.12
N ARG A 102 6.30 8.05 24.16
CA ARG A 102 5.43 8.77 23.22
C ARG A 102 4.57 7.83 22.38
N LEU A 103 5.14 6.75 21.86
CA LEU A 103 4.40 5.74 21.08
C LEU A 103 3.34 5.05 21.94
N GLN A 104 3.66 4.71 23.19
CA GLN A 104 2.71 4.12 24.14
C GLN A 104 1.56 5.08 24.49
N GLN A 105 1.84 6.37 24.66
CA GLN A 105 0.82 7.39 24.87
C GLN A 105 -0.10 7.54 23.66
N GLN A 106 0.45 7.53 22.45
CA GLN A 106 -0.33 7.59 21.20
C GLN A 106 -1.26 6.37 21.05
N ILE A 107 -0.75 5.16 21.29
CA ILE A 107 -1.55 3.92 21.29
C ILE A 107 -2.70 4.06 22.30
N SER A 108 -2.40 4.49 23.53
CA SER A 108 -3.40 4.64 24.59
C SER A 108 -4.46 5.69 24.24
N ALA A 109 -4.08 6.79 23.61
CA ALA A 109 -5.00 7.84 23.18
C ALA A 109 -5.95 7.34 22.07
N LEU A 110 -5.42 6.62 21.07
CA LEU A 110 -6.22 6.05 19.99
C LEU A 110 -7.19 4.97 20.47
N GLN A 111 -6.81 4.20 21.51
CA GLN A 111 -7.68 3.19 22.11
C GLN A 111 -8.84 3.80 22.93
N ARG A 112 -8.65 4.97 23.55
CA ARG A 112 -9.71 5.67 24.32
C ARG A 112 -10.67 6.46 23.44
N ALA A 113 -10.27 6.78 22.21
CA ALA A 113 -11.08 7.54 21.25
C ALA A 113 -12.04 6.66 20.43
N ALA A 114 -12.05 5.34 20.68
CA ALA A 114 -12.96 4.35 20.11
C ALA A 114 -14.12 4.10 21.08
#